data_AF-A0A2U9PUG6-F1
#
_entry.id   AF-A0A2U9PUG6-F1
#
_cell.length_a   1.000
_cell.length_b   1.000
_cell.length_c   1.000
_cell.angle_alpha   90.00
_cell.angle_beta   90.00
_cell.angle_gamma   90.00
#
_symmetry.space_group_name_H-M   'P 1'
#
loop_
_entity.id
_entity.type
_entity.pdbx_description
1 polymer ?
#
loop_
_entity_poly.entity_id
_entity_poly.type
_entity_poly.pdbx_seq_one_letter_code
_entity_poly.pdbx_strand_id
1 'polypeptide(L)'
;MHALLDAGVDPNIRERIYGNTPLSQAVLEIVEPGAPVIVKMIDHGADPTIANDYGQTPLSSAHSIGRSCVPLLEAAAANNKQD
;
A
#
# COMPACT_ATOMS: atom_id res chain seq x y z
N MET A 1 -9.39 6.17 -7.25
CA MET A 1 -8.62 4.99 -6.81
C MET A 1 -9.26 3.65 -7.14
N HIS A 2 -10.60 3.50 -7.14
CA HIS A 2 -11.26 2.24 -7.54
C HIS A 2 -11.05 1.84 -9.01
N ALA A 3 -10.91 2.81 -9.93
CA ALA A 3 -10.87 2.55 -11.37
C ALA A 3 -9.49 2.10 -11.92
N LEU A 4 -8.39 2.25 -11.17
CA LEU A 4 -7.05 1.92 -11.70
C LEU A 4 -6.65 0.46 -11.51
N LEU A 5 -7.15 -0.22 -10.47
CA LEU A 5 -6.75 -1.60 -10.16
C LEU A 5 -7.27 -2.61 -11.19
N ASP A 6 -8.46 -2.37 -11.75
CA ASP A 6 -9.07 -3.28 -12.75
C ASP A 6 -8.50 -3.07 -14.18
N ALA A 7 -7.66 -2.06 -14.40
CA ALA A 7 -7.13 -1.70 -15.72
C ALA A 7 -5.81 -2.40 -16.10
N GLY A 8 -5.37 -3.40 -15.32
CA GLY A 8 -4.09 -4.09 -15.55
C GLY A 8 -2.86 -3.20 -15.29
N VAL A 9 -3.04 -2.14 -14.49
CA VAL A 9 -1.95 -1.25 -14.08
C VAL A 9 -1.15 -1.94 -12.99
N ASP A 10 0.18 -1.86 -13.07
CA ASP A 10 1.07 -2.34 -12.03
C ASP A 10 0.72 -1.68 -10.68
N PRO A 11 0.27 -2.44 -9.66
CA PRO A 11 -0.13 -1.91 -8.37
C PRO A 11 1.04 -1.30 -7.58
N ASN A 12 2.27 -1.58 -8.01
CA ASN A 12 3.53 -1.17 -7.37
C ASN A 12 4.18 0.03 -8.05
N ILE A 13 3.50 0.65 -9.02
CA ILE A 13 4.02 1.81 -9.72
C ILE A 13 4.35 2.94 -8.75
N ARG A 14 5.56 3.50 -8.87
CA ARG A 14 5.97 4.68 -8.12
C ARG A 14 5.62 5.93 -8.92
N GLU A 15 4.90 6.85 -8.28
CA GLU A 15 4.67 8.17 -8.85
C GLU A 15 5.96 8.99 -8.90
N ARG A 16 6.00 10.03 -9.74
CA ARG A 16 7.24 10.70 -10.16
C ARG A 16 7.78 11.76 -9.18
N ILE A 17 6.95 12.29 -8.30
CA ILE A 17 7.25 13.45 -7.46
C ILE A 17 7.90 13.01 -6.15
N TYR A 18 7.34 11.99 -5.49
CA TYR A 18 7.80 11.51 -4.18
C TYR A 18 8.07 10.00 -4.17
N GLY A 19 7.88 9.30 -5.29
CA GLY A 19 8.10 7.85 -5.37
C GLY A 19 7.04 7.02 -4.65
N ASN A 20 5.89 7.62 -4.31
CA ASN A 20 4.82 6.91 -3.60
C ASN A 20 4.15 5.85 -4.48
N THR A 21 3.79 4.72 -3.87
CA THR A 21 2.94 3.71 -4.53
C THR A 21 1.46 4.05 -4.34
N PRO A 22 0.54 3.51 -5.16
CA PRO A 22 -0.89 3.60 -4.89
C PRO A 22 -1.24 3.17 -3.47
N LEU A 23 -0.58 2.13 -2.96
CA LEU A 23 -0.80 1.64 -1.60
C LEU A 23 -0.30 2.64 -0.54
N SER A 24 0.84 3.31 -0.75
CA SER A 24 1.29 4.33 0.21
C SER A 24 0.35 5.52 0.25
N GLN A 25 -0.15 5.97 -0.90
CA GLN A 25 -1.17 7.03 -0.97
C GLN A 25 -2.45 6.63 -0.24
N ALA A 26 -2.94 5.41 -0.43
CA ALA A 26 -4.11 4.90 0.27
C ALA A 26 -3.92 4.90 1.81
N VAL A 27 -2.75 4.48 2.29
CA VAL A 27 -2.42 4.51 3.73
C VAL A 27 -2.37 5.94 4.29
N LEU A 28 -1.92 6.91 3.49
CA LEU A 28 -1.83 8.31 3.92
C LEU A 28 -3.20 9.02 3.88
N GLU A 29 -3.99 8.80 2.83
CA GLU A 29 -5.19 9.59 2.54
C GLU A 29 -6.48 9.05 3.18
N ILE A 30 -6.64 7.73 3.33
CA ILE A 30 -7.94 7.21 3.72
C ILE A 30 -8.24 7.59 5.18
N VAL A 31 -9.50 7.83 5.57
CA VAL A 31 -9.94 7.90 6.97
C VAL A 31 -10.81 6.67 7.20
N GLU A 32 -10.66 5.97 8.33
CA GLU A 32 -11.31 4.68 8.62
C GLU A 32 -12.79 4.60 8.17
N PRO A 33 -13.26 3.47 7.58
CA PRO A 33 -12.59 2.18 7.40
C PRO A 33 -12.07 2.01 5.97
N GLY A 34 -10.82 2.43 5.72
CA GLY A 34 -10.14 2.25 4.43
C GLY A 34 -9.75 0.83 4.08
N ALA A 35 -10.03 -0.12 4.99
CA ALA A 35 -9.69 -1.51 4.87
C ALA A 35 -10.12 -2.16 3.54
N PRO A 36 -11.32 -1.93 2.96
CA PRO A 36 -11.72 -2.58 1.72
C PRO A 36 -10.84 -2.19 0.52
N VAL A 37 -10.39 -0.94 0.45
CA VAL A 37 -9.50 -0.47 -0.63
C VAL A 37 -8.12 -1.08 -0.46
N ILE A 38 -7.58 -1.10 0.77
CA ILE A 38 -6.28 -1.70 1.08
C ILE A 38 -6.29 -3.21 0.77
N VAL A 39 -7.35 -3.92 1.16
CA VAL A 39 -7.51 -5.36 0.86
C VAL A 39 -7.53 -5.57 -0.65
N LYS A 40 -8.35 -4.82 -1.40
CA LYS A 40 -8.38 -4.96 -2.87
C LYS A 40 -7.01 -4.71 -3.50
N MET A 41 -6.25 -3.72 -3.02
CA MET A 41 -4.90 -3.45 -3.53
C MET A 41 -3.94 -4.62 -3.27
N ILE A 42 -3.94 -5.16 -2.04
CA ILE A 42 -3.11 -6.33 -1.68
C ILE A 42 -3.50 -7.55 -2.53
N ASP A 43 -4.80 -7.81 -2.71
CA ASP A 43 -5.29 -8.91 -3.56
C ASP A 43 -4.85 -8.77 -5.03
N HIS A 44 -4.61 -7.54 -5.49
CA HIS A 44 -4.08 -7.27 -6.83
C HIS A 44 -2.54 -7.27 -6.89
N GLY A 45 -1.84 -7.60 -5.80
CA GLY A 45 -0.38 -7.70 -5.74
C GLY A 45 0.34 -6.43 -5.29
N ALA A 46 -0.35 -5.50 -4.63
CA ALA A 46 0.30 -4.33 -4.04
C ALA A 46 1.24 -4.73 -2.90
N ASP A 47 2.49 -4.32 -3.01
CA ASP A 47 3.56 -4.61 -2.06
C ASP A 47 3.67 -3.50 -1.00
N PRO A 48 3.37 -3.80 0.28
CA PRO A 48 3.46 -2.83 1.37
C PRO A 48 4.90 -2.51 1.79
N THR A 49 5.90 -3.15 1.19
CA THR A 49 7.33 -3.00 1.53
C THR A 49 8.09 -2.04 0.60
N ILE A 50 7.48 -1.62 -0.51
CA ILE A 50 8.11 -0.67 -1.43
C ILE A 50 8.20 0.71 -0.79
N ALA A 51 9.44 1.19 -0.61
CA ALA A 51 9.71 2.49 -0.03
C ALA A 51 9.60 3.60 -1.08
N ASN A 52 9.06 4.75 -0.70
CA ASN A 52 9.08 5.97 -1.51
C ASN A 52 10.49 6.61 -1.56
N ASP A 53 10.63 7.79 -2.16
CA ASP A 53 11.94 8.46 -2.29
C ASP A 53 12.51 8.95 -0.95
N TYR A 54 11.68 9.00 0.08
CA TYR A 54 12.07 9.31 1.46
C TYR A 54 12.39 8.06 2.31
N GLY A 55 12.36 6.87 1.71
CA GLY A 55 12.57 5.61 2.43
C GLY A 55 11.35 5.15 3.25
N GLN A 56 10.18 5.76 3.06
CA GLN A 56 8.96 5.40 3.79
C GLN A 56 8.16 4.36 3.00
N THR A 57 7.82 3.24 3.64
CA THR A 57 6.95 2.21 3.08
C THR A 57 5.49 2.43 3.50
N PRO A 58 4.51 1.90 2.75
CA PRO A 58 3.12 1.84 3.22
C PRO A 58 3.03 1.27 4.64
N LEU A 59 3.77 0.19 4.94
CA LEU A 59 3.77 -0.43 6.26
C LEU A 59 4.34 0.50 7.35
N SER A 60 5.46 1.19 7.09
CA SER A 60 6.06 2.10 8.08
C SER A 60 5.16 3.31 8.33
N SER A 61 4.51 3.83 7.29
CA SER A 61 3.57 4.95 7.41
C SER A 61 2.34 4.54 8.22
N ALA A 62 1.81 3.33 7.98
CA ALA A 62 0.68 2.80 8.74
C ALA A 62 1.00 2.66 10.23
N HIS A 63 2.20 2.19 10.58
CA HIS A 63 2.69 2.14 11.96
C HIS A 63 2.80 3.54 12.58
N SER A 64 3.45 4.47 11.88
CA SER A 64 3.69 5.82 12.38
C SER A 64 2.40 6.60 12.63
N ILE A 65 1.34 6.32 11.85
CA ILE A 65 0.05 7.01 11.95
C ILE A 65 -0.90 6.28 12.91
N GLY A 66 -0.65 5.01 13.23
CA GLY A 66 -1.55 4.19 14.06
C GLY A 66 -2.78 3.68 13.29
N ARG A 67 -2.60 3.24 12.05
CA ARG A 67 -3.68 2.71 11.20
C ARG A 67 -4.15 1.34 11.66
N SER A 68 -5.44 1.08 11.59
CA SER A 68 -6.01 -0.25 11.88
C SER A 68 -5.64 -1.32 10.84
N CYS A 69 -5.19 -0.91 9.65
CA CYS A 69 -4.76 -1.82 8.58
C CYS A 69 -3.34 -2.36 8.73
N VAL A 70 -2.60 -2.00 9.80
CA VAL A 70 -1.25 -2.51 10.07
C VAL A 70 -1.18 -4.05 9.99
N PRO A 71 -2.06 -4.83 10.65
CA PRO A 71 -2.00 -6.30 10.59
C PRO A 71 -2.17 -6.86 9.17
N LEU A 72 -2.97 -6.19 8.33
CA LEU A 72 -3.15 -6.59 6.92
C LEU A 72 -1.87 -6.38 6.11
N LEU A 73 -1.22 -5.22 6.29
CA LEU A 73 0.02 -4.90 5.60
C LEU A 73 1.19 -5.78 6.08
N GLU A 74 1.23 -6.15 7.36
CA GLU A 74 2.21 -7.10 7.89
C GLU A 74 2.05 -8.50 7.27
N ALA A 75 0.81 -8.99 7.20
CA ALA A 75 0.52 -10.28 6.57
C ALA A 75 0.93 -10.29 5.09
N ALA A 76 0.62 -9.22 4.35
CA ALA A 76 1.05 -9.07 2.96
C ALA A 76 2.59 -8.99 2.82
N ALA A 77 3.27 -8.25 3.71
CA ALA A 77 4.74 -8.16 3.70
C ALA A 77 5.43 -9.50 4.00
N ALA A 78 4.83 -10.34 4.85
CA ALA A 78 5.36 -11.68 5.16
C ALA A 78 5.29 -12.61 3.94
N ASN A 79 4.20 -12.53 3.17
CA ASN A 79 4.01 -13.34 1.97
C ASN A 79 4.99 -12.96 0.85
N ASN A 80 5.34 -11.68 0.72
CA ASN A 80 6.28 -11.20 -0.32
C ASN A 80 7.75 -11.61 -0.09
N LYS A 81 8.11 -12.17 1.07
CA LYS A 81 9.47 -12.63 1.39
C LYS A 81 9.72 -14.11 1.08
N GLN A 82 8.73 -14.82 0.54
CA GLN A 82 8.79 -16.28 0.34
C GLN A 82 9.03 -16.73 -1.11
N ASP A 83 9.29 -15.81 -2.05
CA ASP A 83 9.73 -16.09 -3.42
C ASP A 83 11.23 -15.83 -3.63
#